data_AF-A0A5C6X8G4-F1
#
_entry.id   AF-A0A5C6X8G4-F1
#
_cell.length_a   1.000
_cell.length_b   1.000
_cell.length_c   1.000
_cell.angle_alpha   90.00
_cell.angle_beta   90.00
_cell.angle_gamma   90.00
#
_symmetry.space_group_name_H-M   'P 1'
#
loop_
_entity.id
_entity.type
_entity.pdbx_description
1 polymer ?
#
loop_
_entity_poly.entity_id
_entity_poly.type
_entity_poly.pdbx_seq_one_letter_code
_entity_poly.pdbx_strand_id
1 'polypeptide(L)'
;MSRYGRHFVRVRELKDFEQRFIRLIVDQPNVLHVRHQALFRYAAALGQMNLFRTPVGNDISLSEDVDALRRWLVESLVPLLPETGEVRVDGLREIAPVVAMRVEQTRSQLLTRHASTFGAEHLDAELRQKRLVLVLGGGGGAGLVHLGTFAMLKELGITPELIVGSSMGSLLGLVRAIDRSYDPVSVALAMPKNLDYNTLFRPFTGYSRFGFPGAFHLNIMRLAREMFQELLGSGMPRFDDLPIKLEIVATGVRKGFHFDDREYEQSGEEGMTPLALRRKLKLFFGAVRQLSKNPRLLTQVVFGAEPGTEHFPVIEAAGFSCSVPGLLHFDVFHDDPETIGPLESVFARHQLLRLCDGGVVNNVPSKVAWESVQRGSVGSRNAQILSFDAFAPLSTGRNLIWIPIQQIARPAVVANMPYASFHKTFRTPPSPLQIIVNSYSKLKRIIEGAREELEADVPYIRESMRELPPYGTWEIG
;
A
#
# COMPACT_ATOMS: atom_id res chain seq x y z
N MET A 1 11.11 -18.42 -0.49
CA MET A 1 11.10 -16.97 -0.17
C MET A 1 11.70 -16.20 -1.34
N SER A 2 11.08 -15.10 -1.79
CA SER A 2 11.59 -14.27 -2.90
C SER A 2 12.97 -13.67 -2.56
N ARG A 3 13.75 -13.21 -3.56
CA ARG A 3 15.04 -12.52 -3.31
C ARG A 3 14.86 -11.29 -2.42
N TYR A 4 13.77 -10.56 -2.60
CA TYR A 4 13.42 -9.38 -1.80
C TYR A 4 12.96 -9.75 -0.39
N GLY A 5 12.30 -10.90 -0.21
CA GLY A 5 12.00 -11.44 1.11
C GLY A 5 13.26 -11.84 1.88
N ARG A 6 14.24 -12.49 1.24
CA ARG A 6 15.55 -12.77 1.85
C ARG A 6 16.27 -11.48 2.25
N HIS A 7 16.20 -10.46 1.42
CA HIS A 7 16.74 -9.15 1.77
C HIS A 7 16.03 -8.55 2.99
N PHE A 8 14.70 -8.52 3.01
CA PHE A 8 13.91 -8.02 4.13
C PHE A 8 14.32 -8.66 5.47
N VAL A 9 14.44 -9.99 5.52
CA VAL A 9 14.86 -10.69 6.74
C VAL A 9 16.23 -10.24 7.24
N ARG A 10 17.17 -9.92 6.34
CA ARG A 10 18.52 -9.44 6.73
C ARG A 10 18.52 -8.02 7.28
N VAL A 11 17.56 -7.18 6.89
CA VAL A 11 17.55 -5.75 7.24
C VAL A 11 16.47 -5.37 8.25
N ARG A 12 15.56 -6.28 8.58
CA ARG A 12 14.40 -6.01 9.46
C ARG A 12 14.80 -5.33 10.76
N GLU A 13 15.76 -5.87 11.50
CA GLU A 13 16.20 -5.32 12.79
C GLU A 13 16.70 -3.87 12.66
N LEU A 14 17.44 -3.57 11.59
CA LEU A 14 17.97 -2.24 11.33
C LEU A 14 16.87 -1.26 10.88
N LYS A 15 15.91 -1.74 10.08
CA LYS A 15 14.71 -1.00 9.72
C LYS A 15 13.84 -0.70 10.94
N ASP A 16 13.71 -1.63 11.88
CA ASP A 16 12.94 -1.44 13.12
C ASP A 16 13.70 -0.54 14.11
N PHE A 17 15.03 -0.59 14.13
CA PHE A 17 15.87 0.41 14.81
C PHE A 17 15.63 1.82 14.26
N GLU A 18 15.69 2.02 12.93
CA GLU A 18 15.49 3.36 12.33
C GLU A 18 14.12 3.96 12.70
N GLN A 19 13.06 3.16 12.66
CA GLN A 19 11.71 3.60 13.04
C GLN A 19 11.65 4.05 14.50
N ARG A 20 12.20 3.24 15.42
CA ARG A 20 12.26 3.60 16.85
C ARG A 20 13.14 4.82 17.07
N PHE A 21 14.22 4.96 16.31
CA PHE A 21 15.14 6.09 16.42
C PHE A 21 14.46 7.39 16.00
N ILE A 22 13.68 7.36 14.91
CA ILE A 22 12.85 8.50 14.48
C ILE A 22 11.81 8.86 15.55
N ARG A 23 11.19 7.87 16.21
CA ARG A 23 10.28 8.15 17.33
C ARG A 23 10.99 8.80 18.51
N LEU A 24 12.16 8.29 18.89
CA LEU A 24 12.96 8.86 19.98
C LEU A 24 13.30 10.35 19.73
N ILE A 25 13.74 10.71 18.52
CA ILE A 25 14.07 12.11 18.20
C ILE A 25 12.82 13.00 18.09
N VAL A 26 11.65 12.44 17.74
CA VAL A 26 10.39 13.18 17.72
C VAL A 26 9.88 13.44 19.13
N ASP A 27 9.91 12.41 19.98
CA ASP A 27 9.47 12.49 21.38
C ASP A 27 10.44 13.32 22.23
N GLN A 28 11.73 13.29 21.88
CA GLN A 28 12.81 14.01 22.58
C GLN A 28 13.73 14.72 21.57
N PRO A 29 13.36 15.91 21.04
CA PRO A 29 14.11 16.61 19.99
C PRO A 29 15.58 16.89 20.30
N ASN A 30 15.92 17.06 21.58
CA ASN A 30 17.26 17.38 22.06
C ASN A 30 18.02 16.15 22.61
N VAL A 31 17.51 14.93 22.37
CA VAL A 31 18.13 13.67 22.86
C VAL A 31 19.56 13.50 22.37
N LEU A 32 19.81 13.89 21.11
CA LEU A 32 21.10 13.86 20.44
C LEU A 32 21.27 15.14 19.60
N HIS A 33 22.50 15.59 19.42
CA HIS A 33 22.80 16.67 18.48
C HIS A 33 22.33 16.30 17.06
N VAL A 34 21.83 17.27 16.30
CA VAL A 34 21.24 17.05 14.95
C VAL A 34 22.20 16.29 14.01
N ARG A 35 23.51 16.52 14.13
CA ARG A 35 24.54 15.78 13.38
C ARG A 35 24.55 14.28 13.69
N HIS A 36 24.42 13.89 14.95
CA HIS A 36 24.32 12.48 15.33
C HIS A 36 22.99 11.88 14.86
N GLN A 37 21.89 12.63 14.92
CA GLN A 37 20.61 12.17 14.38
C GLN A 37 20.73 11.83 12.89
N ALA A 38 21.39 12.69 12.11
CA ALA A 38 21.67 12.44 10.70
C ALA A 38 22.60 11.23 10.49
N LEU A 39 23.67 11.11 11.28
CA LEU A 39 24.61 9.99 11.21
C LEU A 39 23.92 8.64 11.41
N PHE A 40 23.10 8.49 12.45
CA PHE A 40 22.41 7.22 12.72
C PHE A 40 21.43 6.84 11.60
N ARG A 41 20.69 7.82 11.07
CA ARG A 41 19.78 7.58 9.94
C ARG A 41 20.53 7.23 8.65
N TYR A 42 21.65 7.91 8.38
CA TYR A 42 22.51 7.60 7.22
C TYR A 42 23.14 6.20 7.37
N ALA A 43 23.65 5.86 8.55
CA ALA A 43 24.21 4.54 8.86
C ALA A 43 23.17 3.43 8.67
N ALA A 44 21.94 3.65 9.16
CA ALA A 44 20.83 2.73 8.97
C ALA A 44 20.49 2.56 7.48
N ALA A 45 20.42 3.64 6.70
CA ALA A 45 20.18 3.56 5.26
C ALA A 45 21.29 2.80 4.53
N LEU A 46 22.56 3.07 4.85
CA LEU A 46 23.73 2.42 4.25
C LEU A 46 23.76 0.91 4.56
N GLY A 47 23.55 0.54 5.83
CA GLY A 47 23.46 -0.87 6.22
C GLY A 47 22.27 -1.62 5.60
N GLN A 48 21.21 -0.90 5.21
CA GLN A 48 20.05 -1.47 4.53
C GLN A 48 20.26 -1.66 3.02
N MET A 49 21.34 -1.17 2.42
CA MET A 49 21.55 -1.30 0.97
C MET A 49 21.66 -2.77 0.51
N ASN A 50 21.23 -3.02 -0.73
CA ASN A 50 21.28 -4.35 -1.35
C ASN A 50 21.41 -4.29 -2.87
N LEU A 51 20.45 -3.63 -3.55
CA LEU A 51 20.58 -3.28 -4.95
C LEU A 51 20.69 -1.76 -5.05
N PHE A 52 21.56 -1.28 -5.92
CA PHE A 52 21.75 0.13 -6.20
C PHE A 52 21.60 0.38 -7.70
N ARG A 53 20.79 1.36 -8.07
CA ARG A 53 20.60 1.72 -9.48
C ARG A 53 21.65 2.75 -9.87
N THR A 54 22.52 2.35 -10.78
CA THR A 54 23.60 3.19 -11.32
C THR A 54 23.05 4.34 -12.17
N PRO A 55 23.84 5.41 -12.40
CA PRO A 55 23.42 6.54 -13.22
C PRO A 55 23.05 6.15 -14.67
N VAL A 56 23.69 5.09 -15.18
CA VAL A 56 23.40 4.51 -16.51
C VAL A 56 22.17 3.59 -16.52
N GLY A 57 21.50 3.40 -15.38
CA GLY A 57 20.23 2.68 -15.26
C GLY A 57 20.32 1.19 -14.94
N ASN A 58 21.52 0.65 -14.75
CA ASN A 58 21.72 -0.76 -14.37
C ASN A 58 21.64 -0.93 -12.85
N ASP A 59 21.06 -2.04 -12.40
CA ASP A 59 21.10 -2.43 -10.98
C ASP A 59 22.37 -3.24 -10.69
N ILE A 60 23.14 -2.84 -9.67
CA ILE A 60 24.27 -3.61 -9.13
C ILE A 60 23.96 -4.05 -7.70
N SER A 61 24.57 -5.14 -7.24
CA SER A 61 24.44 -5.54 -5.83
C SER A 61 25.54 -4.95 -4.98
N LEU A 62 25.14 -4.29 -3.89
CA LEU A 62 26.02 -3.80 -2.82
C LEU A 62 25.85 -4.62 -1.52
N SER A 63 25.17 -5.76 -1.61
CA SER A 63 24.73 -6.51 -0.44
C SER A 63 25.88 -7.04 0.40
N GLU A 64 26.97 -7.48 -0.24
CA GLU A 64 28.18 -8.00 0.40
C GLU A 64 29.04 -6.85 0.92
N ASP A 65 29.15 -5.78 0.14
CA ASP A 65 29.95 -4.59 0.48
C ASP A 65 29.50 -3.97 1.81
N VAL A 66 28.19 -3.95 2.10
CA VAL A 66 27.63 -3.36 3.33
C VAL A 66 27.33 -4.38 4.43
N ASP A 67 27.62 -5.68 4.22
CA ASP A 67 27.18 -6.75 5.14
C ASP A 67 27.88 -6.68 6.50
N ALA A 68 29.18 -6.39 6.51
CA ALA A 68 29.95 -6.23 7.75
C ALA A 68 29.44 -5.06 8.59
N LEU A 69 29.15 -3.91 7.95
CA LEU A 69 28.55 -2.76 8.61
C LEU A 69 27.15 -3.11 9.15
N ARG A 70 26.31 -3.74 8.34
CA ARG A 70 24.94 -4.12 8.72
C ARG A 70 24.93 -4.98 9.98
N ARG A 71 25.72 -6.06 10.02
CA ARG A 71 25.80 -6.95 11.18
C ARG A 71 26.25 -6.20 12.43
N TRP A 72 27.29 -5.38 12.30
CA TRP A 72 27.79 -4.58 13.41
C TRP A 72 26.77 -3.56 13.92
N LEU A 73 26.04 -2.87 13.03
CA LEU A 73 24.98 -1.94 13.40
C LEU A 73 23.85 -2.65 14.16
N VAL A 74 23.45 -3.84 13.70
CA VAL A 74 22.42 -4.63 14.39
C VAL A 74 22.90 -5.03 15.78
N GLU A 75 24.10 -5.61 15.90
CA GLU A 75 24.67 -6.06 17.17
C GLU A 75 24.89 -4.91 18.16
N SER A 76 25.24 -3.72 17.67
CA SER A 76 25.67 -2.61 18.52
C SER A 76 24.59 -1.57 18.80
N LEU A 77 23.64 -1.35 17.89
CA LEU A 77 22.62 -0.30 18.02
C LEU A 77 21.26 -0.81 18.47
N VAL A 78 20.83 -2.00 18.02
CA VAL A 78 19.52 -2.55 18.38
C VAL A 78 19.36 -2.73 19.90
N PRO A 79 20.37 -3.21 20.65
CA PRO A 79 20.27 -3.32 22.10
C PRO A 79 20.13 -1.98 22.84
N LEU A 80 20.59 -0.87 22.24
CA LEU A 80 20.52 0.46 22.84
C LEU A 80 19.12 1.08 22.74
N LEU A 81 18.32 0.58 21.79
CA LEU A 81 16.98 1.06 21.53
C LEU A 81 16.04 -0.15 21.34
N PRO A 82 15.82 -0.97 22.39
CA PRO A 82 15.06 -2.21 22.29
C PRO A 82 13.56 -1.96 22.01
N GLU A 83 12.82 -3.00 21.58
CA GLU A 83 11.37 -2.86 21.29
C GLU A 83 10.60 -2.67 22.59
N THR A 84 11.04 -3.37 23.63
CA THR A 84 10.52 -3.29 24.99
C THR A 84 11.68 -3.04 25.94
N GLY A 85 11.51 -2.12 26.89
CA GLY A 85 12.52 -1.79 27.89
C GLY A 85 13.01 -0.36 27.79
N GLU A 86 14.07 -0.06 28.54
CA GLU A 86 14.61 1.28 28.66
C GLU A 86 15.58 1.62 27.52
N VAL A 87 15.45 2.83 26.97
CA VAL A 87 16.33 3.35 25.92
C VAL A 87 17.65 3.82 26.52
N ARG A 88 18.77 3.33 26.00
CA ARG A 88 20.13 3.65 26.46
C ARG A 88 20.73 4.80 25.65
N VAL A 89 20.23 6.01 25.90
CA VAL A 89 20.66 7.23 25.19
C VAL A 89 22.16 7.51 25.34
N ASP A 90 22.73 7.32 26.52
CA ASP A 90 24.17 7.55 26.72
C ASP A 90 25.02 6.59 25.89
N GLY A 91 24.58 5.33 25.73
CA GLY A 91 25.21 4.39 24.82
C GLY A 91 25.14 4.84 23.35
N LEU A 92 24.04 5.49 22.93
CA LEU A 92 23.96 6.09 21.59
C LEU A 92 24.95 7.26 21.43
N ARG A 93 25.19 8.05 22.48
CA ARG A 93 26.17 9.14 22.45
C ARG A 93 27.59 8.60 22.38
N GLU A 94 27.92 7.62 23.22
CA GLU A 94 29.23 6.99 23.30
C GLU A 94 29.61 6.25 22.00
N ILE A 95 28.65 5.60 21.35
CA ILE A 95 28.92 4.84 20.12
C ILE A 95 28.96 5.70 18.86
N ALA A 96 28.45 6.94 18.89
CA ALA A 96 28.35 7.79 17.69
C ALA A 96 29.69 7.98 16.95
N PRO A 97 30.84 8.24 17.61
CA PRO A 97 32.13 8.32 16.92
C PRO A 97 32.51 7.02 16.19
N VAL A 98 32.22 5.86 16.79
CA VAL A 98 32.50 4.55 16.19
C VAL A 98 31.59 4.29 14.98
N VAL A 99 30.33 4.71 15.06
CA VAL A 99 29.40 4.67 13.91
C VAL A 99 29.94 5.53 12.77
N ALA A 100 30.40 6.75 13.04
CA ALA A 100 30.98 7.64 12.04
C ALA A 100 32.18 6.99 11.34
N MET A 101 33.13 6.45 12.10
CA MET A 101 34.30 5.77 11.54
C MET A 101 33.92 4.59 10.64
N ARG A 102 32.97 3.75 11.07
CA ARG A 102 32.57 2.56 10.30
C ARG A 102 31.76 2.90 9.06
N VAL A 103 30.92 3.94 9.13
CA VAL A 103 30.21 4.49 7.97
C VAL A 103 31.22 5.01 6.96
N GLU A 104 32.19 5.82 7.39
CA GLU A 104 33.22 6.38 6.51
C GLU A 104 34.04 5.27 5.86
N GLN A 105 34.52 4.30 6.63
CA GLN A 105 35.26 3.16 6.10
C GLN A 105 34.46 2.40 5.03
N THR A 106 33.18 2.08 5.31
CA THR A 106 32.33 1.33 4.37
C THR A 106 32.04 2.15 3.12
N ARG A 107 31.74 3.44 3.28
CA ARG A 107 31.46 4.37 2.18
C ARG A 107 32.68 4.55 1.28
N SER A 108 33.86 4.79 1.85
CA SER A 108 35.11 4.93 1.09
C SER A 108 35.48 3.64 0.35
N GLN A 109 35.24 2.47 0.95
CA GLN A 109 35.42 1.19 0.27
C GLN A 109 34.45 1.01 -0.91
N LEU A 110 33.17 1.35 -0.74
CA LEU A 110 32.18 1.32 -1.82
C LEU A 110 32.59 2.21 -2.99
N LEU A 111 32.96 3.46 -2.70
CA LEU A 111 33.35 4.43 -3.73
C LEU A 111 34.64 4.04 -4.44
N THR A 112 35.58 3.40 -3.74
CA THR A 112 36.80 2.88 -4.35
C THR A 112 36.51 1.67 -5.25
N ARG A 113 35.74 0.70 -4.73
CA ARG A 113 35.42 -0.54 -5.45
C ARG A 113 34.56 -0.30 -6.69
N HIS A 114 33.66 0.68 -6.64
CA HIS A 114 32.70 0.98 -7.69
C HIS A 114 32.96 2.33 -8.38
N ALA A 115 34.20 2.82 -8.35
CA ALA A 115 34.60 4.13 -8.89
C ALA A 115 34.23 4.35 -10.37
N SER A 116 34.24 3.27 -11.17
CA SER A 116 33.85 3.32 -12.59
C SER A 116 32.33 3.28 -12.82
N THR A 117 31.54 3.11 -11.75
CA THR A 117 30.11 2.76 -11.83
C THR A 117 29.21 3.87 -11.28
N PHE A 118 29.61 4.51 -10.17
CA PHE A 118 28.89 5.65 -9.59
C PHE A 118 29.82 6.50 -8.70
N GLY A 119 29.49 7.78 -8.54
CA GLY A 119 30.19 8.71 -7.65
C GLY A 119 29.51 8.91 -6.29
N ALA A 120 30.15 9.69 -5.43
CA ALA A 120 29.68 10.02 -4.08
C ALA A 120 28.28 10.67 -4.08
N GLU A 121 28.05 11.58 -5.02
CA GLU A 121 26.79 12.30 -5.20
C GLU A 121 25.60 11.35 -5.43
N HIS A 122 25.80 10.27 -6.18
CA HIS A 122 24.75 9.31 -6.48
C HIS A 122 24.43 8.42 -5.27
N LEU A 123 25.47 7.98 -4.55
CA LEU A 123 25.31 7.21 -3.32
C LEU A 123 24.61 8.05 -2.24
N ASP A 124 25.06 9.29 -2.06
CA ASP A 124 24.51 10.19 -1.05
C ASP A 124 23.07 10.60 -1.38
N ALA A 125 22.72 10.79 -2.65
CA ALA A 125 21.34 11.04 -3.06
C ALA A 125 20.41 9.88 -2.66
N GLU A 126 20.83 8.63 -2.90
CA GLU A 126 20.07 7.43 -2.51
C GLU A 126 19.90 7.32 -0.99
N LEU A 127 20.93 7.65 -0.21
CA LEU A 127 20.92 7.47 1.24
C LEU A 127 20.22 8.60 2.00
N ARG A 128 20.25 9.83 1.46
CA ARG A 128 19.75 11.03 2.14
C ARG A 128 18.28 11.32 1.90
N GLN A 129 17.72 10.90 0.76
CA GLN A 129 16.35 11.20 0.39
C GLN A 129 15.51 9.93 0.26
N LYS A 130 14.49 9.80 1.11
CA LYS A 130 13.55 8.68 1.02
C LYS A 130 12.41 8.99 0.07
N ARG A 131 12.01 8.00 -0.73
CA ARG A 131 10.77 8.05 -1.53
C ARG A 131 9.57 7.61 -0.70
N LEU A 132 8.46 8.33 -0.80
CA LEU A 132 7.22 7.94 -0.12
C LEU A 132 6.48 6.89 -0.97
N VAL A 133 6.08 5.80 -0.31
CA VAL A 133 5.17 4.78 -0.86
C VAL A 133 3.95 4.66 0.06
N LEU A 134 2.76 4.74 -0.51
CA LEU A 134 1.51 4.60 0.22
C LEU A 134 0.89 3.23 0.00
N VAL A 135 0.41 2.62 1.08
CA VAL A 135 -0.33 1.37 1.05
C VAL A 135 -1.73 1.63 1.60
N LEU A 136 -2.73 1.47 0.75
CA LEU A 136 -4.11 1.82 1.05
C LEU A 136 -4.95 0.55 1.17
N GLY A 137 -5.41 0.28 2.39
CA GLY A 137 -6.22 -0.89 2.64
C GLY A 137 -7.66 -0.80 2.12
N GLY A 138 -8.29 -1.96 1.95
CA GLY A 138 -9.70 -2.07 1.58
C GLY A 138 -10.67 -1.78 2.74
N GLY A 139 -11.94 -2.17 2.54
CA GLY A 139 -12.98 -2.02 3.56
C GLY A 139 -14.28 -1.36 3.10
N GLY A 140 -14.54 -1.29 1.79
CA GLY A 140 -15.72 -0.60 1.25
C GLY A 140 -15.75 0.87 1.67
N GLY A 141 -16.90 1.36 2.11
CA GLY A 141 -17.08 2.75 2.56
C GLY A 141 -16.11 3.19 3.66
N ALA A 142 -15.60 2.27 4.48
CA ALA A 142 -14.58 2.56 5.49
C ALA A 142 -13.31 3.18 4.90
N GLY A 143 -12.97 2.83 3.65
CA GLY A 143 -11.80 3.34 2.94
C GLY A 143 -11.84 4.85 2.68
N LEU A 144 -12.99 5.53 2.79
CA LEU A 144 -13.09 6.98 2.60
C LEU A 144 -12.17 7.80 3.53
N VAL A 145 -11.70 7.22 4.64
CA VAL A 145 -10.67 7.81 5.51
C VAL A 145 -9.35 8.12 4.78
N HIS A 146 -9.05 7.42 3.67
CA HIS A 146 -7.86 7.67 2.86
C HIS A 146 -7.83 9.09 2.27
N LEU A 147 -9.00 9.70 2.02
CA LEU A 147 -9.08 11.11 1.60
C LEU A 147 -8.51 12.07 2.66
N GLY A 148 -8.67 11.74 3.95
CA GLY A 148 -8.04 12.47 5.05
C GLY A 148 -6.53 12.26 5.09
N THR A 149 -6.06 11.05 4.77
CA THR A 149 -4.62 10.76 4.62
C THR A 149 -4.00 11.60 3.51
N PHE A 150 -4.68 11.72 2.36
CA PHE A 150 -4.20 12.53 1.24
C PHE A 150 -4.16 14.03 1.58
N ALA A 151 -5.17 14.53 2.29
CA ALA A 151 -5.19 15.91 2.78
C ALA A 151 -4.04 16.20 3.75
N MET A 152 -3.76 15.29 4.70
CA MET A 152 -2.62 15.41 5.60
C MET A 152 -1.29 15.42 4.84
N LEU A 153 -1.09 14.52 3.88
CA LEU A 153 0.15 14.51 3.08
C LEU A 153 0.33 15.78 2.24
N LYS A 154 -0.75 16.32 1.69
CA LYS A 154 -0.75 17.62 0.99
C LYS A 154 -0.29 18.75 1.92
N GLU A 155 -0.81 18.82 3.15
CA GLU A 155 -0.42 19.81 4.15
C GLU A 155 1.06 19.70 4.56
N LEU A 156 1.61 18.49 4.52
CA LEU A 156 3.04 18.27 4.75
C LEU A 156 3.91 18.55 3.53
N GLY A 157 3.33 18.81 2.36
CA GLY A 157 4.06 18.96 1.10
C GLY A 157 4.71 17.65 0.63
N ILE A 158 4.20 16.49 1.07
CA ILE A 158 4.77 15.18 0.76
C ILE A 158 3.93 14.51 -0.32
N THR A 159 4.57 14.15 -1.43
CA THR A 159 3.92 13.46 -2.55
C THR A 159 4.46 12.03 -2.66
N PRO A 160 3.58 11.01 -2.79
CA PRO A 160 4.01 9.64 -2.99
C PRO A 160 4.53 9.41 -4.41
N GLU A 161 5.48 8.49 -4.56
CA GLU A 161 5.96 8.02 -5.87
C GLU A 161 5.28 6.74 -6.32
N LEU A 162 4.73 5.97 -5.36
CA LEU A 162 3.99 4.75 -5.59
C LEU A 162 2.83 4.65 -4.60
N ILE A 163 1.70 4.18 -5.09
CA ILE A 163 0.53 3.80 -4.29
C ILE A 163 0.26 2.31 -4.57
N VAL A 164 0.05 1.53 -3.52
CA VAL A 164 -0.39 0.13 -3.61
C VAL A 164 -1.73 0.00 -2.91
N GLY A 165 -2.76 -0.34 -3.67
CA GLY A 165 -4.14 -0.40 -3.20
C GLY A 165 -4.74 -1.80 -3.18
N SER A 166 -5.71 -2.01 -2.29
CA SER A 166 -6.61 -3.16 -2.33
C SER A 166 -8.07 -2.70 -2.16
N SER A 167 -8.99 -3.21 -2.98
CA SER A 167 -10.42 -2.87 -2.93
C SER A 167 -10.66 -1.35 -3.01
N MET A 168 -11.40 -0.77 -2.07
CA MET A 168 -11.59 0.69 -1.99
C MET A 168 -10.28 1.47 -1.94
N GLY A 169 -9.21 0.90 -1.37
CA GLY A 169 -7.87 1.51 -1.39
C GLY A 169 -7.30 1.64 -2.80
N SER A 170 -7.63 0.72 -3.73
CA SER A 170 -7.28 0.80 -5.15
C SER A 170 -8.02 1.94 -5.85
N LEU A 171 -9.32 2.07 -5.58
CA LEU A 171 -10.15 3.11 -6.18
C LEU A 171 -9.74 4.51 -5.70
N LEU A 172 -9.57 4.70 -4.39
CA LEU A 172 -9.11 5.98 -3.84
C LEU A 172 -7.63 6.24 -4.15
N GLY A 173 -6.83 5.18 -4.28
CA GLY A 173 -5.46 5.25 -4.78
C GLY A 173 -5.40 5.81 -6.19
N LEU A 174 -6.29 5.37 -7.08
CA LEU A 174 -6.43 5.92 -8.43
C LEU A 174 -6.78 7.42 -8.40
N VAL A 175 -7.75 7.82 -7.57
CA VAL A 175 -8.09 9.25 -7.38
C VAL A 175 -6.89 10.08 -6.91
N ARG A 176 -6.02 9.52 -6.05
CA ARG A 176 -4.79 10.19 -5.64
C ARG A 176 -3.71 10.16 -6.72
N ALA A 177 -3.68 9.13 -7.56
CA ALA A 177 -2.61 8.88 -8.51
C ALA A 177 -2.65 9.79 -9.75
N ILE A 178 -3.84 10.26 -10.12
CA ILE A 178 -4.07 11.09 -11.32
C ILE A 178 -3.52 12.52 -11.21
N ASP A 179 -3.21 13.01 -10.01
CA ASP A 179 -2.70 14.38 -9.80
C ASP A 179 -1.69 14.41 -8.65
N ARG A 180 -0.44 14.82 -8.94
CA ARG A 180 0.61 14.94 -7.92
C ARG A 180 0.27 15.97 -6.84
N SER A 181 -0.39 17.08 -7.22
CA SER A 181 -0.72 18.19 -6.32
C SER A 181 -1.89 17.92 -5.39
N TYR A 182 -2.76 16.98 -5.78
CA TYR A 182 -3.98 16.54 -5.09
C TYR A 182 -4.87 17.69 -4.62
N ASP A 183 -5.94 18.00 -5.35
CA ASP A 183 -6.94 18.96 -4.89
C ASP A 183 -8.15 18.26 -4.21
N PRO A 184 -8.28 18.32 -2.87
CA PRO A 184 -9.42 17.72 -2.18
C PRO A 184 -10.76 18.37 -2.55
N VAL A 185 -10.77 19.63 -2.99
CA VAL A 185 -12.00 20.32 -3.39
C VAL A 185 -12.47 19.80 -4.75
N SER A 186 -11.59 19.79 -5.75
CA SER A 186 -11.88 19.19 -7.06
C SER A 186 -12.31 17.73 -6.94
N VAL A 187 -11.63 16.92 -6.12
CA VAL A 187 -12.03 15.52 -5.86
C VAL A 187 -13.42 15.45 -5.25
N ALA A 188 -13.73 16.27 -4.24
CA ALA A 188 -15.06 16.27 -3.62
C ALA A 188 -16.17 16.74 -4.58
N LEU A 189 -15.86 17.67 -5.49
CA LEU A 189 -16.80 18.16 -6.51
C LEU A 189 -17.06 17.13 -7.60
N ALA A 190 -16.04 16.35 -7.96
CA ALA A 190 -16.10 15.29 -8.97
C ALA A 190 -16.84 14.03 -8.52
N MET A 191 -17.00 13.83 -7.20
CA MET A 191 -17.80 12.72 -6.68
C MET A 191 -19.26 12.87 -7.13
N PRO A 192 -19.90 11.83 -7.70
CA PRO A 192 -21.24 12.00 -8.24
C PRO A 192 -22.25 12.37 -7.16
N LYS A 193 -22.96 13.48 -7.38
CA LYS A 193 -23.90 14.05 -6.41
C LYS A 193 -25.19 13.24 -6.26
N ASN A 194 -25.56 12.49 -7.32
CA ASN A 194 -26.82 11.75 -7.42
C ASN A 194 -26.59 10.24 -7.61
N LEU A 195 -25.55 9.67 -6.98
CA LEU A 195 -25.34 8.24 -7.02
C LEU A 195 -26.37 7.54 -6.12
N ASP A 196 -27.15 6.63 -6.68
CA ASP A 196 -28.01 5.72 -5.91
C ASP A 196 -27.47 4.28 -5.97
N TYR A 197 -27.87 3.46 -5.01
CA TYR A 197 -27.42 2.06 -4.94
C TYR A 197 -27.86 1.26 -6.16
N ASN A 198 -29.02 1.56 -6.77
CA ASN A 198 -29.54 0.81 -7.92
C ASN A 198 -28.74 1.08 -9.20
N THR A 199 -28.15 2.26 -9.33
CA THR A 199 -27.25 2.60 -10.43
C THR A 199 -25.91 1.91 -10.30
N LEU A 200 -25.39 1.83 -9.06
CA LEU A 200 -24.09 1.22 -8.77
C LEU A 200 -24.14 -0.31 -8.74
N PHE A 201 -25.26 -0.88 -8.27
CA PHE A 201 -25.46 -2.31 -8.07
C PHE A 201 -26.68 -2.79 -8.84
N ARG A 202 -26.43 -3.56 -9.90
CA ARG A 202 -27.49 -4.22 -10.68
C ARG A 202 -27.56 -5.70 -10.30
N PRO A 203 -28.73 -6.35 -10.37
CA PRO A 203 -28.82 -7.81 -10.27
C PRO A 203 -27.79 -8.54 -11.12
N PHE A 204 -27.20 -9.60 -10.56
CA PHE A 204 -26.37 -10.52 -11.34
C PHE A 204 -27.22 -11.39 -12.27
N THR A 205 -26.73 -11.64 -13.49
CA THR A 205 -27.48 -12.30 -14.56
C THR A 205 -26.88 -13.65 -14.99
N GLY A 206 -25.97 -14.21 -14.19
CA GLY A 206 -25.43 -15.57 -14.39
C GLY A 206 -24.19 -15.71 -15.26
N TYR A 207 -23.81 -14.67 -16.02
CA TYR A 207 -22.62 -14.73 -16.86
C TYR A 207 -21.39 -14.15 -16.16
N SER A 208 -20.29 -14.92 -16.17
CA SER A 208 -19.00 -14.54 -15.58
C SER A 208 -17.86 -15.11 -16.44
N ARG A 209 -17.02 -14.23 -16.97
CA ARG A 209 -15.85 -14.54 -17.81
C ARG A 209 -14.58 -14.57 -16.95
N PHE A 210 -14.26 -13.46 -16.30
CA PHE A 210 -13.06 -13.31 -15.48
C PHE A 210 -13.39 -13.08 -14.00
N GLY A 211 -14.49 -12.39 -13.69
CA GLY A 211 -14.81 -11.97 -12.33
C GLY A 211 -15.52 -13.04 -11.52
N PHE A 212 -15.19 -13.20 -10.23
CA PHE A 212 -15.88 -14.14 -9.35
C PHE A 212 -17.36 -13.74 -9.22
N PRO A 213 -18.31 -14.69 -9.25
CA PRO A 213 -19.73 -14.37 -9.15
C PRO A 213 -20.11 -13.67 -7.84
N GLY A 214 -21.18 -12.89 -7.91
CA GLY A 214 -21.72 -12.15 -6.78
C GLY A 214 -23.18 -11.83 -6.99
N ALA A 215 -23.88 -11.44 -5.93
CA ALA A 215 -25.31 -11.12 -6.01
C ALA A 215 -25.62 -9.89 -6.89
N PHE A 216 -24.66 -8.96 -7.03
CA PHE A 216 -24.83 -7.75 -7.82
C PHE A 216 -23.66 -7.49 -8.76
N HIS A 217 -23.94 -7.05 -9.99
CA HIS A 217 -23.00 -6.37 -10.85
C HIS A 217 -22.63 -4.99 -10.30
N LEU A 218 -21.34 -4.77 -10.07
CA LEU A 218 -20.74 -3.49 -9.72
C LEU A 218 -20.48 -2.66 -10.98
N ASN A 219 -21.22 -1.56 -11.16
CA ASN A 219 -21.08 -0.68 -12.31
C ASN A 219 -20.03 0.43 -12.08
N ILE A 220 -18.79 0.02 -11.76
CA ILE A 220 -17.70 0.96 -11.43
C ILE A 220 -17.30 1.83 -12.63
N MET A 221 -17.45 1.31 -13.86
CA MET A 221 -17.10 2.02 -15.09
C MET A 221 -17.92 3.30 -15.27
N ARG A 222 -19.19 3.28 -14.87
CA ARG A 222 -20.05 4.47 -14.94
C ARG A 222 -19.59 5.54 -13.95
N LEU A 223 -19.38 5.14 -12.69
CA LEU A 223 -18.88 6.02 -11.63
C LEU A 223 -17.57 6.68 -12.05
N ALA A 224 -16.64 5.87 -12.54
CA ALA A 224 -15.35 6.33 -13.01
C ALA A 224 -15.48 7.30 -14.18
N ARG A 225 -16.28 6.98 -15.19
CA ARG A 225 -16.47 7.86 -16.36
C ARG A 225 -16.96 9.24 -15.94
N GLU A 226 -17.95 9.32 -15.06
CA GLU A 226 -18.47 10.61 -14.56
C GLU A 226 -17.37 11.37 -13.80
N MET A 227 -16.66 10.72 -12.87
CA MET A 227 -15.58 11.33 -12.09
C MET A 227 -14.38 11.80 -12.94
N PHE A 228 -13.85 10.93 -13.81
CA PHE A 228 -12.66 11.23 -14.60
C PHE A 228 -12.94 12.19 -15.74
N GLN A 229 -14.17 12.20 -16.29
CA GLN A 229 -14.55 13.25 -17.23
C GLN A 229 -14.49 14.63 -16.59
N GLU A 230 -14.92 14.76 -15.32
CA GLU A 230 -14.84 16.03 -14.58
C GLU A 230 -13.40 16.38 -14.16
N LEU A 231 -12.58 15.40 -13.78
CA LEU A 231 -11.21 15.64 -13.27
C LEU A 231 -10.15 15.80 -14.36
N LEU A 232 -10.24 15.04 -15.45
CA LEU A 232 -9.20 14.95 -16.48
C LEU A 232 -9.63 15.52 -17.83
N GLY A 233 -10.94 15.63 -18.08
CA GLY A 233 -11.48 16.04 -19.39
C GLY A 233 -11.17 15.07 -20.54
N SER A 234 -10.54 13.92 -20.25
CA SER A 234 -10.05 12.92 -21.20
C SER A 234 -10.60 11.52 -20.88
N GLY A 235 -10.16 10.50 -21.65
CA GLY A 235 -10.54 9.11 -21.45
C GLY A 235 -10.05 8.51 -20.12
N MET A 236 -10.50 7.29 -19.82
CA MET A 236 -10.06 6.55 -18.63
C MET A 236 -8.54 6.29 -18.67
N PRO A 237 -7.76 6.66 -17.64
CA PRO A 237 -6.32 6.42 -17.63
C PRO A 237 -5.95 4.93 -17.60
N ARG A 238 -4.81 4.63 -18.21
CA ARG A 238 -4.05 3.38 -18.08
C ARG A 238 -2.96 3.54 -17.02
N PHE A 239 -2.33 2.44 -16.62
CA PHE A 239 -1.36 2.44 -15.51
C PHE A 239 -0.14 3.34 -15.77
N ASP A 240 0.32 3.38 -17.02
CA ASP A 240 1.44 4.19 -17.51
C ASP A 240 1.09 5.67 -17.70
N ASP A 241 -0.20 6.01 -17.84
CA ASP A 241 -0.68 7.40 -17.91
C ASP A 241 -0.62 8.12 -16.56
N LEU A 242 -0.51 7.39 -15.44
CA LEU A 242 -0.65 7.96 -14.10
C LEU A 242 0.60 8.76 -13.65
N PRO A 243 0.44 10.03 -13.23
CA PRO A 243 1.55 10.84 -12.69
C PRO A 243 2.21 10.28 -11.41
N ILE A 244 1.49 9.42 -10.68
CA ILE A 244 2.03 8.64 -9.56
C ILE A 244 1.74 7.18 -9.89
N LYS A 245 2.77 6.32 -9.75
CA LYS A 245 2.59 4.90 -10.04
C LYS A 245 1.54 4.31 -9.11
N LEU A 246 0.66 3.49 -9.67
CA LEU A 246 -0.34 2.74 -8.92
C LEU A 246 -0.15 1.25 -9.17
N GLU A 247 -0.25 0.45 -8.12
CA GLU A 247 -0.32 -0.99 -8.20
C GLU A 247 -1.59 -1.46 -7.48
N ILE A 248 -2.37 -2.30 -8.15
CA ILE A 248 -3.69 -2.74 -7.67
C ILE A 248 -3.65 -4.23 -7.36
N VAL A 249 -3.95 -4.57 -6.12
CA VAL A 249 -4.01 -5.96 -5.65
C VAL A 249 -5.40 -6.55 -5.92
N ALA A 250 -5.44 -7.67 -6.60
CA ALA A 250 -6.61 -8.52 -6.76
C ALA A 250 -6.30 -9.95 -6.28
N THR A 251 -7.36 -10.71 -5.98
CA THR A 251 -7.25 -12.12 -5.63
C THR A 251 -7.55 -12.96 -6.86
N GLY A 252 -6.59 -13.77 -7.29
CA GLY A 252 -6.80 -14.83 -8.26
C GLY A 252 -7.27 -16.12 -7.58
N VAL A 253 -8.44 -16.62 -7.97
CA VAL A 253 -8.94 -17.95 -7.61
C VAL A 253 -8.48 -18.92 -8.69
N ARG A 254 -7.69 -19.93 -8.34
CA ARG A 254 -7.11 -20.92 -9.26
C ARG A 254 -8.15 -21.95 -9.71
N LYS A 255 -7.89 -22.56 -10.87
CA LYS A 255 -8.63 -23.74 -11.37
C LYS A 255 -8.63 -24.85 -10.31
N GLY A 256 -9.74 -25.59 -10.22
CA GLY A 256 -9.97 -26.62 -9.20
C GLY A 256 -10.76 -26.15 -7.98
N PHE A 257 -11.03 -24.84 -7.85
CA PHE A 257 -12.04 -24.34 -6.92
C PHE A 257 -13.44 -24.60 -7.51
N HIS A 258 -14.35 -25.15 -6.70
CA HIS A 258 -15.72 -25.49 -7.12
C HIS A 258 -16.71 -24.58 -6.37
N PHE A 259 -17.58 -23.89 -7.11
CA PHE A 259 -18.71 -23.11 -6.58
C PHE A 259 -19.95 -23.36 -7.43
N ASP A 260 -21.14 -23.23 -6.83
CA ASP A 260 -22.42 -23.39 -7.50
C ASP A 260 -22.91 -22.04 -8.04
N ASP A 261 -22.83 -21.84 -9.35
CA ASP A 261 -23.26 -20.59 -10.01
C ASP A 261 -24.75 -20.29 -9.78
N ARG A 262 -25.59 -21.33 -9.64
CA ARG A 262 -27.05 -21.19 -9.50
C ARG A 262 -27.45 -20.51 -8.19
N GLU A 263 -26.65 -20.69 -7.13
CA GLU A 263 -26.91 -20.07 -5.82
C GLU A 263 -26.78 -18.54 -5.89
N TYR A 264 -25.88 -18.03 -6.73
CA TYR A 264 -25.65 -16.60 -6.92
C TYR A 264 -26.66 -15.96 -7.88
N GLU A 265 -27.05 -16.66 -8.94
CA GLU A 265 -28.10 -16.24 -9.89
C GLU A 265 -29.44 -15.98 -9.17
N GLN A 266 -29.92 -16.94 -8.40
CA GLN A 266 -31.19 -16.85 -7.66
C GLN A 266 -31.20 -15.69 -6.66
N SER A 267 -30.03 -15.36 -6.08
CA SER A 267 -29.91 -14.24 -5.15
C SER A 267 -29.90 -12.87 -5.84
N GLY A 268 -29.57 -12.80 -7.14
CA GLY A 268 -29.54 -11.54 -7.89
C GLY A 268 -30.95 -10.99 -8.15
N GLU A 269 -31.92 -11.86 -8.41
CA GLU A 269 -33.31 -11.52 -8.74
C GLU A 269 -34.10 -10.92 -7.56
N GLU A 270 -33.68 -11.22 -6.33
CA GLU A 270 -34.28 -10.62 -5.13
C GLU A 270 -33.86 -9.14 -5.02
N GLY A 271 -34.81 -8.21 -4.97
CA GLY A 271 -34.54 -6.77 -4.80
C GLY A 271 -33.81 -6.40 -3.48
N MET A 272 -33.82 -5.11 -3.11
CA MET A 272 -33.15 -4.60 -1.91
C MET A 272 -34.03 -4.67 -0.65
N THR A 273 -34.72 -5.79 -0.40
CA THR A 273 -35.50 -5.97 0.85
C THR A 273 -34.59 -6.35 2.04
N PRO A 274 -34.97 -6.09 3.30
CA PRO A 274 -34.17 -6.48 4.46
C PRO A 274 -33.86 -8.00 4.53
N LEU A 275 -34.79 -8.84 4.06
CA LEU A 275 -34.61 -10.29 4.01
C LEU A 275 -33.61 -10.71 2.92
N ALA A 276 -33.71 -10.10 1.73
CA ALA A 276 -32.78 -10.32 0.63
C ALA A 276 -31.36 -9.87 1.01
N LEU A 277 -31.22 -8.73 1.70
CA LEU A 277 -29.93 -8.25 2.19
C LEU A 277 -29.27 -9.25 3.16
N ARG A 278 -30.05 -9.87 4.06
CA ARG A 278 -29.54 -10.93 4.95
C ARG A 278 -29.06 -12.16 4.19
N ARG A 279 -29.80 -12.61 3.16
CA ARG A 279 -29.39 -13.75 2.30
C ARG A 279 -28.10 -13.43 1.55
N LYS A 280 -28.00 -12.24 0.96
CA LYS A 280 -26.81 -11.76 0.23
C LYS A 280 -25.58 -11.68 1.13
N LEU A 281 -25.74 -11.16 2.35
CA LEU A 281 -24.67 -11.19 3.34
C LEU A 281 -24.25 -12.61 3.69
N LYS A 282 -25.21 -13.55 3.85
CA LYS A 282 -24.89 -14.96 4.09
C LYS A 282 -24.06 -15.57 2.97
N LEU A 283 -24.38 -15.29 1.70
CA LEU A 283 -23.60 -15.73 0.54
C LEU A 283 -22.18 -15.18 0.57
N PHE A 284 -22.04 -13.88 0.82
CA PHE A 284 -20.74 -13.24 1.00
C PHE A 284 -19.89 -13.90 2.10
N PHE A 285 -20.44 -14.04 3.31
CA PHE A 285 -19.75 -14.69 4.42
C PHE A 285 -19.38 -16.15 4.07
N GLY A 286 -20.26 -16.85 3.36
CA GLY A 286 -20.03 -18.20 2.86
C GLY A 286 -18.85 -18.28 1.89
N ALA A 287 -18.85 -17.44 0.85
CA ALA A 287 -17.81 -17.38 -0.17
C ALA A 287 -16.44 -17.04 0.45
N VAL A 288 -16.36 -15.98 1.27
CA VAL A 288 -15.11 -15.60 1.96
C VAL A 288 -14.59 -16.73 2.83
N ARG A 289 -15.47 -17.43 3.55
CA ARG A 289 -15.08 -18.58 4.40
C ARG A 289 -14.59 -19.77 3.57
N GLN A 290 -15.19 -20.04 2.42
CA GLN A 290 -14.74 -21.13 1.54
C GLN A 290 -13.39 -20.83 0.90
N LEU A 291 -13.18 -19.59 0.44
CA LEU A 291 -11.90 -19.13 -0.11
C LEU A 291 -10.80 -19.21 0.95
N SER A 292 -11.05 -18.70 2.16
CA SER A 292 -10.06 -18.68 3.24
C SER A 292 -9.68 -20.07 3.77
N LYS A 293 -10.57 -21.06 3.66
CA LYS A 293 -10.25 -22.47 3.96
C LYS A 293 -9.31 -23.13 2.94
N ASN A 294 -9.20 -22.57 1.74
CA ASN A 294 -8.41 -23.13 0.64
C ASN A 294 -7.33 -22.16 0.13
N PRO A 295 -6.42 -21.66 0.99
CA PRO A 295 -5.46 -20.62 0.61
C PRO A 295 -4.51 -21.04 -0.51
N ARG A 296 -4.29 -22.36 -0.71
CA ARG A 296 -3.48 -22.91 -1.81
C ARG A 296 -4.09 -22.66 -3.19
N LEU A 297 -5.42 -22.48 -3.26
CA LEU A 297 -6.15 -22.15 -4.48
C LEU A 297 -6.25 -20.64 -4.70
N LEU A 298 -5.71 -19.83 -3.80
CA LEU A 298 -5.68 -18.39 -3.95
C LEU A 298 -4.28 -17.93 -4.34
N THR A 299 -4.22 -16.87 -5.14
CA THR A 299 -2.98 -16.19 -5.46
C THR A 299 -3.20 -14.70 -5.46
N GLN A 300 -2.15 -13.96 -5.13
CA GLN A 300 -2.13 -12.53 -5.35
C GLN A 300 -1.86 -12.24 -6.82
N VAL A 301 -2.59 -11.28 -7.39
CA VAL A 301 -2.35 -10.68 -8.69
C VAL A 301 -2.17 -9.19 -8.47
N VAL A 302 -1.12 -8.59 -9.04
CA VAL A 302 -0.80 -7.16 -8.84
C VAL A 302 -0.76 -6.44 -10.17
N PHE A 303 -1.90 -5.86 -10.58
CA PHE A 303 -1.96 -5.05 -11.79
C PHE A 303 -1.06 -3.81 -11.66
N GLY A 304 -0.39 -3.43 -12.75
CA GLY A 304 0.64 -2.38 -12.79
C GLY A 304 2.05 -2.90 -12.44
N ALA A 305 2.16 -4.06 -11.78
CA ALA A 305 3.45 -4.70 -11.47
C ALA A 305 3.63 -6.09 -12.11
N GLU A 306 2.55 -6.73 -12.54
CA GLU A 306 2.58 -8.00 -13.28
C GLU A 306 3.00 -7.75 -14.74
N PRO A 307 3.87 -8.59 -15.33
CA PRO A 307 4.28 -8.44 -16.72
C PRO A 307 3.08 -8.45 -17.67
N GLY A 308 3.00 -7.43 -18.53
CA GLY A 308 1.94 -7.21 -19.51
C GLY A 308 0.77 -6.37 -18.99
N THR A 309 0.78 -5.95 -17.71
CA THR A 309 -0.28 -5.12 -17.11
C THR A 309 0.07 -3.64 -17.04
N GLU A 310 1.21 -3.23 -17.60
CA GLU A 310 1.74 -1.86 -17.52
C GLU A 310 0.86 -0.84 -18.24
N HIS A 311 0.13 -1.27 -19.28
CA HIS A 311 -0.80 -0.43 -20.06
C HIS A 311 -2.27 -0.82 -19.84
N PHE A 312 -2.55 -1.64 -18.82
CA PHE A 312 -3.90 -2.15 -18.56
C PHE A 312 -4.85 -1.03 -18.09
N PRO A 313 -6.15 -1.04 -18.45
CA PRO A 313 -7.10 -0.04 -17.95
C PRO A 313 -7.22 -0.08 -16.43
N VAL A 314 -6.83 1.01 -15.76
CA VAL A 314 -6.67 1.01 -14.29
C VAL A 314 -7.99 0.77 -13.57
N ILE A 315 -9.07 1.30 -14.14
CA ILE A 315 -10.39 1.17 -13.54
C ILE A 315 -10.92 -0.26 -13.58
N GLU A 316 -10.55 -1.05 -14.58
CA GLU A 316 -10.96 -2.45 -14.67
C GLU A 316 -10.21 -3.29 -13.65
N ALA A 317 -8.91 -3.00 -13.44
CA ALA A 317 -8.13 -3.59 -12.36
C ALA A 317 -8.73 -3.23 -10.99
N ALA A 318 -9.13 -1.97 -10.79
CA ALA A 318 -9.85 -1.54 -9.60
C ALA A 318 -11.21 -2.23 -9.45
N GLY A 319 -11.92 -2.47 -10.55
CA GLY A 319 -13.18 -3.22 -10.59
C GLY A 319 -13.02 -4.65 -10.06
N PHE A 320 -12.03 -5.39 -10.56
CA PHE A 320 -11.69 -6.71 -10.02
C PHE A 320 -11.27 -6.63 -8.55
N SER A 321 -10.44 -5.65 -8.18
CA SER A 321 -9.99 -5.44 -6.80
C SER A 321 -11.14 -5.13 -5.82
N CYS A 322 -12.27 -4.58 -6.31
CA CYS A 322 -13.49 -4.25 -5.55
C CYS A 322 -14.60 -5.32 -5.68
N SER A 323 -14.36 -6.43 -6.38
CA SER A 323 -15.37 -7.46 -6.61
C SER A 323 -15.47 -8.43 -5.43
N VAL A 324 -16.21 -8.00 -4.41
CA VAL A 324 -16.42 -8.70 -3.14
C VAL A 324 -17.10 -10.07 -3.39
N PRO A 325 -16.41 -11.21 -3.14
CA PRO A 325 -16.91 -12.55 -3.48
C PRO A 325 -18.32 -12.82 -2.96
N GLY A 326 -19.25 -13.26 -3.81
CA GLY A 326 -20.62 -13.56 -3.38
C GLY A 326 -21.51 -12.34 -3.09
N LEU A 327 -20.98 -11.12 -3.17
CA LEU A 327 -21.76 -9.88 -3.03
C LEU A 327 -21.68 -9.01 -4.30
N LEU A 328 -20.47 -8.63 -4.70
CA LEU A 328 -20.21 -7.73 -5.80
C LEU A 328 -19.39 -8.44 -6.88
N HIS A 329 -19.94 -8.48 -8.08
CA HIS A 329 -19.34 -9.03 -9.26
C HIS A 329 -18.92 -7.90 -10.21
N PHE A 330 -17.70 -7.97 -10.72
CA PHE A 330 -17.22 -7.10 -11.79
C PHE A 330 -16.61 -7.98 -12.87
N ASP A 331 -16.87 -7.68 -14.14
CA ASP A 331 -16.29 -8.39 -15.26
C ASP A 331 -16.06 -7.46 -16.45
N VAL A 332 -15.32 -7.97 -17.42
CA VAL A 332 -15.03 -7.32 -18.69
C VAL A 332 -15.94 -7.91 -19.77
N PHE A 333 -16.83 -7.08 -20.30
CA PHE A 333 -17.86 -7.48 -21.29
C PHE A 333 -17.55 -7.03 -22.73
N HIS A 334 -16.38 -6.46 -22.99
CA HIS A 334 -15.92 -6.08 -24.33
C HIS A 334 -14.71 -6.93 -24.75
N ASP A 335 -14.42 -6.95 -26.05
CA ASP A 335 -13.32 -7.74 -26.63
C ASP A 335 -12.15 -6.86 -27.07
N ASP A 336 -11.85 -5.82 -26.30
CA ASP A 336 -10.67 -4.98 -26.56
C ASP A 336 -9.39 -5.82 -26.38
N PRO A 337 -8.60 -6.04 -27.44
CA PRO A 337 -7.39 -6.86 -27.36
C PRO A 337 -6.38 -6.35 -26.32
N GLU A 338 -6.34 -5.03 -26.06
CA GLU A 338 -5.42 -4.43 -25.10
C GLU A 338 -5.83 -4.67 -23.64
N THR A 339 -7.08 -5.07 -23.40
CA THR A 339 -7.57 -5.54 -22.09
C THR A 339 -7.50 -7.07 -22.01
N ILE A 340 -8.06 -7.75 -23.01
CA ILE A 340 -8.26 -9.20 -22.98
C ILE A 340 -6.92 -9.95 -23.04
N GLY A 341 -5.99 -9.54 -23.90
CA GLY A 341 -4.69 -10.20 -24.04
C GLY A 341 -3.88 -10.25 -22.73
N PRO A 342 -3.70 -9.12 -22.03
CA PRO A 342 -3.10 -9.10 -20.69
C PRO A 342 -3.84 -9.95 -19.67
N LEU A 343 -5.18 -9.91 -19.62
CA LEU A 343 -5.97 -10.72 -18.70
C LEU A 343 -5.78 -12.21 -18.95
N GLU A 344 -5.88 -12.67 -20.20
CA GLU A 344 -5.67 -14.07 -20.56
C GLU A 344 -4.25 -14.53 -20.21
N SER A 345 -3.25 -13.66 -20.42
CA SER A 345 -1.86 -13.93 -20.03
C SER A 345 -1.70 -14.09 -18.51
N VAL A 346 -2.33 -13.23 -17.71
CA VAL A 346 -2.37 -13.35 -16.25
C VAL A 346 -3.10 -14.63 -15.83
N PHE A 347 -4.25 -14.93 -16.43
CA PHE A 347 -5.02 -16.13 -16.14
C PHE A 347 -4.24 -17.40 -16.46
N ALA A 348 -3.55 -17.46 -17.59
CA ALA A 348 -2.72 -18.59 -17.97
C ALA A 348 -1.54 -18.77 -17.00
N ARG A 349 -0.79 -17.69 -16.74
CA ARG A 349 0.39 -17.70 -15.86
C ARG A 349 0.08 -18.19 -14.45
N HIS A 350 -1.05 -17.75 -13.91
CA HIS A 350 -1.47 -18.11 -12.55
C HIS A 350 -2.50 -19.24 -12.50
N GLN A 351 -2.82 -19.88 -13.63
CA GLN A 351 -3.84 -20.93 -13.72
C GLN A 351 -5.17 -20.51 -13.07
N LEU A 352 -5.63 -19.29 -13.36
CA LEU A 352 -6.81 -18.72 -12.77
C LEU A 352 -8.09 -19.30 -13.36
N LEU A 353 -9.09 -19.39 -12.50
CA LEU A 353 -10.48 -19.58 -12.82
C LEU A 353 -11.22 -18.24 -12.77
N ARG A 354 -11.00 -17.43 -11.73
CA ARG A 354 -11.64 -16.12 -11.52
C ARG A 354 -10.73 -15.13 -10.80
N LEU A 355 -11.07 -13.85 -10.89
CA LEU A 355 -10.55 -12.74 -10.09
C LEU A 355 -11.60 -12.24 -9.10
N CYS A 356 -11.19 -11.86 -7.90
CA CYS A 356 -12.05 -11.21 -6.92
C CYS A 356 -11.30 -10.17 -6.08
N ASP A 357 -11.99 -9.60 -5.09
CA ASP A 357 -11.48 -8.54 -4.22
C ASP A 357 -10.10 -8.86 -3.62
N GLY A 358 -9.19 -7.89 -3.69
CA GLY A 358 -7.80 -8.04 -3.22
C GLY A 358 -7.69 -8.29 -1.72
N GLY A 359 -8.69 -7.83 -0.95
CA GLY A 359 -8.76 -7.96 0.50
C GLY A 359 -8.88 -9.40 0.99
N VAL A 360 -9.26 -10.34 0.12
CA VAL A 360 -9.31 -11.78 0.44
C VAL A 360 -7.91 -12.34 0.69
N VAL A 361 -6.91 -11.95 -0.12
CA VAL A 361 -5.52 -12.40 0.06
C VAL A 361 -4.64 -11.40 0.78
N ASN A 362 -4.87 -10.09 0.56
CA ASN A 362 -4.01 -9.06 1.11
C ASN A 362 -4.70 -7.69 1.19
N ASN A 363 -5.40 -7.44 2.31
CA ASN A 363 -6.13 -6.19 2.51
C ASN A 363 -5.23 -4.97 2.73
N VAL A 364 -4.01 -5.12 3.28
CA VAL A 364 -3.06 -4.01 3.48
C VAL A 364 -1.70 -4.45 2.92
N PRO A 365 -1.47 -4.27 1.60
CA PRO A 365 -0.42 -4.97 0.86
C PRO A 365 1.00 -4.38 1.01
N SER A 366 1.47 -4.17 2.23
CA SER A 366 2.79 -3.58 2.50
C SER A 366 3.96 -4.43 1.97
N LYS A 367 3.80 -5.75 1.90
CA LYS A 367 4.82 -6.61 1.28
C LYS A 367 4.94 -6.36 -0.23
N VAL A 368 3.81 -6.11 -0.91
CA VAL A 368 3.83 -5.78 -2.35
C VAL A 368 4.60 -4.48 -2.55
N ALA A 369 4.25 -3.44 -1.77
CA ALA A 369 4.97 -2.16 -1.79
C ALA A 369 6.48 -2.34 -1.56
N TRP A 370 6.88 -3.15 -0.57
CA TRP A 370 8.28 -3.49 -0.35
C TRP A 370 8.93 -4.15 -1.57
N GLU A 371 8.31 -5.19 -2.13
CA GLU A 371 8.86 -5.89 -3.28
C GLU A 371 8.95 -4.99 -4.53
N SER A 372 8.02 -4.06 -4.72
CA SER A 372 8.02 -3.08 -5.81
C SER A 372 9.10 -2.02 -5.63
N VAL A 373 9.30 -1.49 -4.42
CA VAL A 373 10.45 -0.65 -4.10
C VAL A 373 11.75 -1.39 -4.41
N GLN A 374 11.89 -2.63 -3.92
CA GLN A 374 13.10 -3.43 -4.11
C GLN A 374 13.36 -3.82 -5.57
N ARG A 375 12.33 -3.88 -6.40
CA ARG A 375 12.41 -4.04 -7.86
C ARG A 375 12.83 -2.75 -8.58
N GLY A 376 12.67 -1.60 -7.94
CA GLY A 376 13.04 -0.30 -8.47
C GLY A 376 11.89 0.51 -9.06
N SER A 377 10.64 0.18 -8.71
CA SER A 377 9.47 0.89 -9.23
C SER A 377 9.51 2.40 -8.98
N VAL A 378 10.14 2.86 -7.89
CA VAL A 378 10.23 4.29 -7.52
C VAL A 378 11.59 4.93 -7.80
N GLY A 379 12.47 4.27 -8.57
CA GLY A 379 13.81 4.76 -8.91
C GLY A 379 14.84 4.71 -7.77
N SER A 380 14.39 4.54 -6.53
CA SER A 380 15.20 4.39 -5.32
C SER A 380 14.80 3.13 -4.55
N ARG A 381 15.71 2.57 -3.74
CA ARG A 381 15.44 1.50 -2.78
C ARG A 381 15.29 2.02 -1.35
N ASN A 382 15.64 3.28 -1.12
CA ASN A 382 15.44 3.97 0.15
C ASN A 382 14.03 4.60 0.18
N ALA A 383 13.08 3.91 0.79
CA ALA A 383 11.69 4.33 0.81
C ALA A 383 11.07 4.30 2.22
N GLN A 384 10.13 5.20 2.47
CA GLN A 384 9.19 5.10 3.58
C GLN A 384 7.88 4.52 3.08
N ILE A 385 7.48 3.37 3.64
CA ILE A 385 6.21 2.71 3.31
C ILE A 385 5.21 3.04 4.41
N LEU A 386 4.25 3.92 4.13
CA LEU A 386 3.16 4.26 5.06
C LEU A 386 1.92 3.44 4.71
N SER A 387 1.44 2.65 5.65
CA SER A 387 0.30 1.76 5.45
C SER A 387 -0.91 2.13 6.30
N PHE A 388 -2.10 2.07 5.69
CA PHE A 388 -3.34 2.54 6.29
C PHE A 388 -4.42 1.44 6.22
N ASP A 389 -4.83 0.95 7.39
CA ASP A 389 -5.87 -0.05 7.58
C ASP A 389 -7.17 0.62 8.05
N ALA A 390 -8.18 0.60 7.18
CA ALA A 390 -9.51 1.11 7.47
C ALA A 390 -10.50 0.01 7.88
N PHE A 391 -10.08 -1.26 7.93
CA PHE A 391 -10.98 -2.41 8.06
C PHE A 391 -10.57 -3.38 9.19
N ALA A 392 -9.82 -2.91 10.18
CA ALA A 392 -9.48 -3.71 11.34
C ALA A 392 -10.71 -4.06 12.21
N PRO A 393 -10.66 -5.18 12.95
CA PRO A 393 -11.71 -5.53 13.92
C PRO A 393 -11.70 -4.53 15.08
N LEU A 394 -12.79 -3.79 15.23
CA LEU A 394 -12.99 -2.81 16.31
C LEU A 394 -14.14 -3.28 17.21
N SER A 395 -13.94 -3.21 18.54
CA SER A 395 -14.90 -3.66 19.54
C SER A 395 -16.08 -2.69 19.75
N THR A 396 -16.20 -1.64 18.95
CA THR A 396 -17.16 -0.56 19.13
C THR A 396 -18.03 -0.31 17.89
N GLY A 397 -19.31 0.01 18.14
CA GLY A 397 -20.21 0.61 17.17
C GLY A 397 -20.73 -0.32 16.05
N ARG A 398 -20.96 0.26 14.86
CA ARG A 398 -21.58 -0.38 13.69
C ARG A 398 -20.66 -1.40 12.98
N ASN A 399 -19.44 -1.60 13.49
CA ASN A 399 -18.45 -2.51 12.93
C ASN A 399 -18.59 -3.97 13.41
N LEU A 400 -19.39 -4.23 14.46
CA LEU A 400 -19.52 -5.55 15.07
C LEU A 400 -19.94 -6.66 14.09
N ILE A 401 -20.83 -6.35 13.13
CA ILE A 401 -21.28 -7.34 12.13
C ILE A 401 -20.16 -7.78 11.17
N TRP A 402 -19.11 -6.97 11.01
CA TRP A 402 -17.99 -7.26 10.11
C TRP A 402 -16.85 -8.03 10.78
N ILE A 403 -16.83 -8.10 12.12
CA ILE A 403 -15.77 -8.75 12.89
C ILE A 403 -15.40 -10.14 12.34
N PRO A 404 -16.34 -11.05 12.01
CA PRO A 404 -15.96 -12.36 11.49
C PRO A 404 -15.09 -12.31 10.24
N ILE A 405 -15.37 -11.40 9.30
CA ILE A 405 -14.56 -11.23 8.08
C ILE A 405 -13.26 -10.50 8.38
N GLN A 406 -13.33 -9.47 9.22
CA GLN A 406 -12.14 -8.73 9.63
C GLN A 406 -11.12 -9.67 10.30
N GLN A 407 -11.60 -10.65 11.09
CA GLN A 407 -10.77 -11.69 11.70
C GLN A 407 -10.20 -12.68 10.66
N ILE A 408 -10.90 -12.94 9.56
CA ILE A 408 -10.37 -13.74 8.45
C ILE A 408 -9.24 -12.99 7.72
N ALA A 409 -9.38 -11.68 7.51
CA ALA A 409 -8.37 -10.86 6.84
C ALA A 409 -7.17 -10.51 7.76
N ARG A 410 -7.38 -10.46 9.08
CA ARG A 410 -6.39 -9.96 10.04
C ARG A 410 -5.03 -10.67 9.99
N PRO A 411 -4.94 -12.02 9.89
CA PRO A 411 -3.64 -12.69 9.79
C PRO A 411 -2.80 -12.21 8.61
N ALA A 412 -3.43 -11.96 7.45
CA ALA A 412 -2.73 -11.44 6.28
C ALA A 412 -2.24 -10.01 6.50
N VAL A 413 -3.05 -9.15 7.13
CA VAL A 413 -2.64 -7.78 7.49
C VAL A 413 -1.45 -7.80 8.47
N VAL A 414 -1.52 -8.60 9.53
CA VAL A 414 -0.44 -8.73 10.53
C VAL A 414 0.85 -9.26 9.88
N ALA A 415 0.76 -10.22 8.96
CA ALA A 415 1.92 -10.72 8.23
C ALA A 415 2.55 -9.67 7.28
N ASN A 416 1.80 -8.65 6.86
CA ASN A 416 2.29 -7.55 6.03
C ASN A 416 2.84 -6.37 6.85
N MET A 417 2.41 -6.18 8.09
CA MET A 417 2.83 -5.04 8.94
C MET A 417 4.35 -4.83 9.01
N PRO A 418 5.21 -5.86 9.18
CA PRO A 418 6.66 -5.66 9.28
C PRO A 418 7.31 -5.02 8.04
N TYR A 419 6.67 -5.13 6.87
CA TYR A 419 7.18 -4.53 5.64
C TYR A 419 6.95 -3.01 5.58
N ALA A 420 6.00 -2.48 6.35
CA ALA A 420 5.73 -1.04 6.42
C ALA A 420 6.72 -0.34 7.37
N SER A 421 7.04 0.93 7.13
CA SER A 421 7.75 1.79 8.11
C SER A 421 6.80 2.53 9.04
N PHE A 422 5.52 2.53 8.71
CA PHE A 422 4.46 3.08 9.52
C PHE A 422 3.16 2.34 9.20
N HIS A 423 2.37 2.07 10.24
CA HIS A 423 1.07 1.46 10.08
C HIS A 423 0.04 2.18 10.94
N LYS A 424 -0.98 2.75 10.30
CA LYS A 424 -2.15 3.31 10.96
C LYS A 424 -3.32 2.37 10.82
N THR A 425 -3.90 1.97 11.94
CA THR A 425 -5.24 1.39 11.97
C THR A 425 -6.21 2.49 12.41
N PHE A 426 -7.16 2.84 11.55
CA PHE A 426 -8.19 3.83 11.88
C PHE A 426 -9.18 3.26 12.90
N ARG A 427 -9.52 4.06 13.91
CA ARG A 427 -10.39 3.67 15.03
C ARG A 427 -11.84 4.04 14.81
N THR A 428 -12.11 5.07 14.02
CA THR A 428 -13.47 5.55 13.74
C THR A 428 -13.79 5.61 12.25
N PRO A 429 -13.45 4.59 11.43
CA PRO A 429 -13.81 4.60 10.03
C PRO A 429 -15.35 4.58 9.87
N PRO A 430 -15.89 5.18 8.80
CA PRO A 430 -17.30 5.06 8.48
C PRO A 430 -17.67 3.60 8.21
N SER A 431 -18.96 3.31 8.16
CA SER A 431 -19.43 1.93 7.92
C SER A 431 -18.92 1.40 6.57
N PRO A 432 -18.50 0.12 6.48
CA PRO A 432 -18.12 -0.52 5.23
C PRO A 432 -19.18 -0.48 4.12
N LEU A 433 -20.47 -0.42 4.50
CA LEU A 433 -21.56 -0.29 3.54
C LEU A 433 -21.75 1.14 3.04
N GLN A 434 -21.20 2.14 3.73
CA GLN A 434 -21.37 3.55 3.39
C GLN A 434 -20.44 3.99 2.26
N ILE A 435 -20.58 3.35 1.10
CA ILE A 435 -19.77 3.61 -0.10
C ILE A 435 -20.21 4.92 -0.77
N ILE A 436 -21.51 5.21 -0.73
CA ILE A 436 -22.09 6.40 -1.33
C ILE A 436 -22.20 7.53 -0.30
N VAL A 437 -21.63 8.70 -0.62
CA VAL A 437 -21.69 9.91 0.21
C VAL A 437 -22.15 11.10 -0.64
N ASN A 438 -23.48 11.25 -0.77
CA ASN A 438 -24.10 12.33 -1.55
C ASN A 438 -24.13 13.70 -0.82
N SER A 439 -23.38 13.84 0.28
CA SER A 439 -23.39 15.03 1.13
C SER A 439 -21.97 15.50 1.39
N TYR A 440 -21.65 16.69 0.88
CA TYR A 440 -20.36 17.34 1.09
C TYR A 440 -20.02 17.48 2.58
N SER A 441 -20.98 17.86 3.42
CA SER A 441 -20.76 17.98 4.87
C SER A 441 -20.48 16.64 5.55
N LYS A 442 -21.01 15.54 5.02
CA LYS A 442 -20.69 14.19 5.52
C LYS A 442 -19.30 13.74 5.09
N LEU A 443 -18.92 14.00 3.83
CA LEU A 443 -17.59 13.72 3.32
C LEU A 443 -16.52 14.52 4.09
N LYS A 444 -16.76 15.82 4.27
CA LYS A 444 -15.90 16.72 5.05
C LYS A 444 -15.66 16.19 6.47
N ARG A 445 -16.71 15.75 7.18
CA ARG A 445 -16.57 15.15 8.51
C ARG A 445 -15.73 13.88 8.53
N ILE A 446 -15.83 13.03 7.50
CA ILE A 446 -15.00 11.81 7.39
C ILE A 446 -13.53 12.19 7.20
N ILE A 447 -13.26 13.18 6.34
CA ILE A 447 -11.92 13.70 6.07
C ILE A 447 -11.32 14.32 7.35
N GLU A 448 -12.10 15.16 8.04
CA GLU A 448 -11.68 15.80 9.30
C GLU A 448 -11.41 14.77 10.40
N GLY A 449 -12.31 13.82 10.63
CA GLY A 449 -12.09 12.78 11.64
C GLY A 449 -10.87 11.90 11.34
N ALA A 450 -10.62 11.56 10.08
CA ALA A 450 -9.42 10.83 9.68
C ALA A 450 -8.13 11.66 9.89
N ARG A 451 -8.19 12.98 9.66
CA ARG A 451 -7.07 13.90 9.91
C ARG A 451 -6.80 14.05 11.41
N GLU A 452 -7.83 14.22 12.23
CA GLU A 452 -7.74 14.29 13.69
C GLU A 452 -7.07 13.02 14.25
N GLU A 453 -7.45 11.84 13.76
CA GLU A 453 -6.79 10.60 14.16
C GLU A 453 -5.29 10.57 13.80
N LEU A 454 -4.89 11.20 12.70
CA LEU A 454 -3.50 11.23 12.20
C LEU A 454 -2.65 12.35 12.80
N GLU A 455 -3.23 13.30 13.53
CA GLU A 455 -2.52 14.49 14.03
C GLU A 455 -1.31 14.11 14.90
N ALA A 456 -1.48 13.12 15.78
CA ALA A 456 -0.39 12.62 16.63
C ALA A 456 0.73 11.92 15.83
N ASP A 457 0.45 11.46 14.61
CA ASP A 457 1.41 10.76 13.76
C ASP A 457 2.22 11.73 12.86
N VAL A 458 1.75 12.96 12.67
CA VAL A 458 2.35 13.97 11.78
C VAL A 458 3.82 14.25 12.09
N PRO A 459 4.25 14.46 13.35
CA PRO A 459 5.66 14.71 13.66
C PRO A 459 6.59 13.58 13.21
N TYR A 460 6.16 12.31 13.43
CA TYR A 460 6.88 11.13 12.97
C TYR A 460 6.96 11.06 11.45
N ILE A 461 5.84 11.24 10.76
CA ILE A 461 5.80 11.17 9.28
C ILE A 461 6.71 12.24 8.69
N ARG A 462 6.63 13.48 9.19
CA ARG A 462 7.47 14.60 8.74
C ARG A 462 8.96 14.31 8.95
N GLU A 463 9.35 13.87 10.14
CA GLU A 463 10.75 13.60 10.42
C GLU A 463 11.28 12.39 9.62
N SER A 464 10.45 11.34 9.44
CA SER A 464 10.82 10.15 8.67
C SER A 464 11.10 10.43 7.19
N MET A 465 10.51 11.50 6.65
CA MET A 465 10.64 11.96 5.27
C MET A 465 11.65 13.10 5.09
N ARG A 466 12.17 13.66 6.19
CA ARG A 466 13.16 14.73 6.16
C ARG A 466 14.42 14.28 5.43
N GLU A 467 14.87 15.09 4.46
CA GLU A 467 16.15 14.91 3.79
C GLU A 467 17.30 15.09 4.78
N LEU A 468 18.25 14.14 4.76
CA LEU A 468 19.45 14.23 5.59
C LEU A 468 20.41 15.30 5.05
N PRO A 469 21.18 16.00 5.90
CA PRO A 469 22.18 16.97 5.44
C PRO A 469 23.27 16.30 4.58
N PRO A 470 24.06 17.08 3.81
CA PRO A 470 25.17 16.54 3.03
C PRO A 470 26.14 15.70 3.85
N TYR A 471 26.71 14.67 3.23
CA TYR A 471 27.72 13.83 3.85
C TYR A 471 28.91 14.65 4.36
N GLY A 472 29.47 14.28 5.51
CA GLY A 472 30.60 14.99 6.13
C GLY A 472 30.21 16.19 7.01
N THR A 473 28.97 16.67 6.95
CA THR A 473 28.49 17.73 7.86
C THR A 473 28.38 17.30 9.33
N TRP A 474 28.52 15.99 9.59
CA TRP A 474 28.51 15.36 10.91
C TRP A 474 29.88 14.88 11.38
N GLU A 475 30.97 15.16 10.64
CA GLU A 475 32.30 15.00 11.21
C GLU A 475 32.43 15.93 12.41
N ILE A 476 32.49 15.32 13.59
CA ILE A 476 32.89 15.99 14.80
C ILE A 476 34.36 15.63 14.94
N GLY A 477 35.22 16.65 14.84
CA GLY A 477 36.64 16.52 15.11
C GLY A 477 36.95 16.09 16.53
#